data_AF-A0A355BIM3-F1
#
_entry.id   AF-A0A355BIM3-F1
#
_cell.length_a   1.000
_cell.length_b   1.000
_cell.length_c   1.000
_cell.angle_alpha   90.00
_cell.angle_beta   90.00
_cell.angle_gamma   90.00
#
_symmetry.space_group_name_H-M   'P 1'
#
loop_
_entity.id
_entity.type
_entity.pdbx_description
1 polymer ?
#
loop_
_entity_poly.entity_id
_entity_poly.type
_entity_poly.pdbx_seq_one_letter_code
_entity_poly.pdbx_strand_id
1 'polypeptide(L)'
;RIMKQGLLVDHHIMDEIPFDSERKRMSVLLADAEGNKLLYSKGAPDVLLPLCTHYLDSSITRRLTPEKIEQIQATLMEMGDAALRVLAVAYRRVDTLPRQV
;
A
#
# COMPACT_ATOMS: atom_id res chain seq x y z
N ARG A 1 -17.10 -6.07 -7.66
CA ARG A 1 -16.36 -7.34 -7.42
C ARG A 1 -14.96 -7.17 -8.01
N ILE A 2 -13.95 -6.83 -7.21
CA ILE A 2 -12.56 -6.72 -7.71
C ILE A 2 -12.05 -8.15 -7.92
N MET A 3 -11.93 -8.57 -9.19
CA MET A 3 -11.47 -9.91 -9.55
C MET A 3 -9.94 -9.96 -9.49
N LYS A 4 -9.40 -10.85 -8.65
CA LYS A 4 -7.95 -11.15 -8.56
C LYS A 4 -7.35 -11.60 -9.90
N GLN A 5 -8.17 -12.14 -10.80
CA GLN A 5 -7.76 -12.77 -12.05
C GLN A 5 -7.12 -11.83 -13.07
N GLY A 6 -7.46 -10.54 -13.09
CA GLY A 6 -6.86 -9.58 -14.04
C GLY A 6 -5.45 -9.12 -13.65
N LEU A 7 -5.13 -9.05 -12.34
CA LEU A 7 -3.84 -8.58 -11.86
C LEU A 7 -2.73 -9.63 -12.04
N LEU A 8 -3.09 -10.91 -12.02
CA LEU A 8 -2.17 -12.05 -12.13
C LEU A 8 -1.82 -12.42 -13.58
N VAL A 9 -2.45 -11.80 -14.58
CA VAL A 9 -2.15 -12.11 -16.00
C VAL A 9 -0.76 -11.61 -16.37
N ASP A 10 -0.34 -10.47 -15.81
CA ASP A 10 0.94 -9.83 -16.12
C ASP A 10 1.92 -9.80 -14.94
N HIS A 11 1.50 -10.23 -13.74
CA HIS A 11 2.30 -10.15 -12.52
C HIS A 11 2.36 -11.48 -11.76
N HIS A 12 3.58 -11.93 -11.44
CA HIS A 12 3.85 -13.11 -10.63
C HIS A 12 4.23 -12.72 -9.19
N ILE A 13 3.65 -13.39 -8.19
CA ILE A 13 4.00 -13.21 -6.78
C ILE A 13 5.35 -13.86 -6.49
N MET A 14 6.36 -13.04 -6.19
CA MET A 14 7.70 -13.50 -5.84
C MET A 14 7.84 -13.88 -4.37
N ASP A 15 7.27 -13.08 -3.47
CA ASP A 15 7.36 -13.25 -2.02
C ASP A 15 6.16 -12.57 -1.35
N GLU A 16 5.82 -13.02 -0.16
CA GLU A 16 4.78 -12.38 0.66
C GLU A 16 5.16 -12.37 2.13
N ILE A 17 4.82 -11.25 2.76
CA ILE A 17 4.84 -11.11 4.20
C ILE A 17 3.38 -11.11 4.64
N PRO A 18 2.88 -12.20 5.23
CA PRO A 18 1.49 -12.29 5.65
C PRO A 18 1.18 -11.24 6.72
N PHE A 19 -0.12 -11.05 6.98
CA PHE A 19 -0.55 -10.12 8.01
C PHE A 19 0.05 -10.53 9.35
N ASP A 20 0.73 -9.57 9.97
CA ASP A 20 1.33 -9.70 11.28
C ASP A 20 0.67 -8.70 12.23
N SER A 21 0.21 -9.18 13.39
CA SER A 21 -0.56 -8.37 14.34
C SER A 21 0.29 -7.27 14.98
N GLU A 22 1.61 -7.47 15.11
CA GLU A 22 2.52 -6.45 15.63
C GLU A 22 2.69 -5.31 14.61
N ARG A 23 2.91 -5.65 13.34
CA ARG A 23 3.07 -4.67 12.24
C ARG A 23 1.75 -4.16 11.66
N LYS A 24 0.61 -4.77 12.00
CA LYS A 24 -0.75 -4.46 11.51
C LYS A 24 -0.85 -4.26 9.99
N ARG A 25 -0.03 -4.96 9.22
CA ARG A 25 0.00 -4.89 7.75
C ARG A 25 0.49 -6.19 7.15
N MET A 26 0.18 -6.38 5.87
CA MET A 26 0.75 -7.42 5.03
C MET A 26 1.35 -6.81 3.77
N SER A 27 2.29 -7.52 3.15
CA SER A 27 2.95 -7.08 1.92
C SER A 27 3.09 -8.23 0.93
N VAL A 28 3.05 -7.91 -0.36
CA VAL A 28 3.27 -8.86 -1.45
C VAL A 28 4.25 -8.24 -2.43
N LEU A 29 5.31 -8.97 -2.76
CA LEU A 29 6.26 -8.61 -3.81
C LEU A 29 5.82 -9.27 -5.12
N LEU A 30 5.57 -8.44 -6.12
CA LEU A 30 5.21 -8.84 -7.47
C LEU A 30 6.36 -8.53 -8.43
N ALA A 31 6.56 -9.38 -9.43
CA ALA A 31 7.31 -9.04 -10.64
C ALA A 31 6.35 -8.98 -11.83
N ASP A 32 6.50 -7.96 -12.67
CA ASP A 32 5.84 -7.92 -13.98
C ASP A 32 6.58 -8.77 -15.03
N ALA A 33 6.02 -8.88 -16.22
CA ALA A 33 6.61 -9.62 -17.35
C ALA A 33 7.98 -9.07 -17.81
N GLU A 34 8.29 -7.81 -17.50
CA GLU A 34 9.56 -7.14 -17.83
C GLU A 34 10.61 -7.31 -16.72
N GLY A 35 10.23 -7.93 -15.59
CA GLY A 35 11.08 -8.15 -14.43
C GLY A 35 11.13 -6.97 -13.46
N ASN A 36 10.33 -5.93 -13.66
CA ASN A 36 10.21 -4.84 -12.70
C ASN A 36 9.49 -5.34 -11.45
N LYS A 37 10.00 -4.98 -10.27
CA LYS A 37 9.46 -5.44 -9.00
C LYS A 37 8.63 -4.36 -8.32
N LEU A 38 7.45 -4.75 -7.87
CA LEU A 38 6.51 -3.91 -7.15
C LEU A 38 6.20 -4.53 -5.79
N LEU A 39 6.45 -3.79 -4.73
CA LEU A 39 6.01 -4.15 -3.39
C LEU A 39 4.67 -3.45 -3.12
N TYR A 40 3.61 -4.24 -2.93
CA TYR A 40 2.32 -3.76 -2.46
C TYR A 40 2.18 -4.04 -0.98
N SER A 41 1.62 -3.10 -0.24
CA SER A 41 1.32 -3.25 1.19
C SER A 41 -0.10 -2.79 1.48
N LYS A 42 -0.80 -3.53 2.35
CA LYS A 42 -2.12 -3.15 2.86
C LYS A 42 -2.22 -3.41 4.36
N GLY A 43 -2.94 -2.57 5.08
CA GLY A 43 -2.98 -2.62 6.54
C GLY A 43 -3.64 -1.42 7.17
N ALA A 44 -3.39 -1.24 8.46
CA ALA A 44 -3.93 -0.14 9.24
C ALA A 44 -3.38 1.22 8.74
N PRO A 45 -4.24 2.24 8.52
CA PRO A 45 -3.80 3.55 8.03
C PRO A 45 -2.73 4.23 8.89
N ASP A 46 -2.84 4.11 10.22
CA ASP A 46 -1.90 4.61 11.21
C ASP A 46 -0.50 4.00 11.08
N VAL A 47 -0.40 2.77 10.57
CA VAL A 47 0.89 2.12 10.35
C VAL A 47 1.45 2.38 8.96
N LEU A 48 0.60 2.50 7.94
CA LEU A 48 1.04 2.67 6.55
C LEU A 48 1.40 4.11 6.21
N LEU A 49 0.61 5.08 6.67
CA LEU A 49 0.80 6.49 6.31
C LEU A 49 2.20 7.03 6.69
N PRO A 50 2.76 6.73 7.88
CA PRO A 50 4.12 7.18 8.24
C PRO A 50 5.24 6.59 7.38
N LEU A 51 4.98 5.52 6.63
CA LEU A 51 5.97 4.86 5.76
C LEU A 51 5.94 5.41 4.33
N CYS A 52 4.92 6.21 4.00
CA CYS A 52 4.71 6.73 2.67
C CYS A 52 5.40 8.09 2.52
N THR A 53 6.06 8.29 1.39
CA THR A 53 6.66 9.60 1.01
C THR A 53 5.84 10.32 -0.05
N HIS A 54 4.96 9.59 -0.74
CA HIS A 54 4.14 10.07 -1.84
C HIS A 54 2.73 9.47 -1.74
N TYR A 55 1.78 10.11 -2.40
CA TYR A 55 0.42 9.61 -2.59
C TYR A 55 0.05 9.68 -4.07
N LEU A 56 -0.90 8.83 -4.48
CA LEU A 56 -1.42 8.80 -5.84
C LEU A 56 -2.71 9.63 -5.91
N ASP A 57 -2.71 10.64 -6.77
CA ASP A 57 -3.85 11.52 -7.02
C ASP A 57 -4.29 11.41 -8.48
N SER A 58 -5.39 10.73 -8.74
CA SER A 58 -6.02 10.64 -10.08
C SER A 58 -5.11 10.12 -11.21
N SER A 59 -3.95 9.51 -10.89
CA SER A 59 -2.84 9.00 -11.76
C SER A 59 -1.52 9.75 -11.61
N ILE A 60 -1.47 10.82 -10.83
CA ILE A 60 -0.24 11.59 -10.59
C ILE A 60 0.31 11.27 -9.21
N THR A 61 1.56 10.80 -9.16
CA THR A 61 2.29 10.64 -7.90
C THR A 61 2.71 12.01 -7.39
N ARG A 62 2.21 12.40 -6.22
CA ARG A 62 2.54 13.66 -5.55
C ARG A 62 3.24 13.40 -4.22
N ARG A 63 4.12 14.31 -3.81
CA ARG A 63 4.79 14.22 -2.51
C ARG A 63 3.79 14.41 -1.38
N LEU A 64 3.90 13.62 -0.31
CA LEU A 64 3.13 13.84 0.91
C LEU A 64 3.65 15.11 1.61
N THR A 65 2.80 16.12 1.72
CA THR A 65 3.05 17.33 2.49
C THR A 65 2.38 17.21 3.87
N PRO A 66 2.82 17.99 4.88
CA PRO A 66 2.14 18.03 6.18
C PRO A 66 0.64 18.32 6.06
N GLU A 67 0.27 19.31 5.24
CA GLU A 67 -1.13 19.65 4.96
C GLU A 67 -1.91 18.46 4.38
N LYS A 68 -1.28 17.69 3.49
CA LYS A 68 -1.94 16.52 2.90
C LYS A 68 -2.10 15.38 3.91
N ILE A 69 -1.14 15.22 4.82
CA ILE A 69 -1.23 14.25 5.91
C ILE A 69 -2.41 14.61 6.82
N GLU A 70 -2.57 15.88 7.17
CA GLU A 70 -3.72 16.35 7.97
C GLU A 70 -5.06 16.09 7.26
N GLN A 71 -5.16 16.37 5.95
CA GLN A 71 -6.36 16.05 5.16
C GLN A 71 -6.70 14.55 5.19
N ILE A 72 -5.69 13.69 5.06
CA ILE A 72 -5.87 12.25 5.13
C ILE A 72 -6.36 11.85 6.53
N GLN A 73 -5.76 12.40 7.59
CA GLN A 73 -6.17 12.11 8.97
C GLN A 73 -7.60 12.55 9.27
N ALA A 74 -8.02 13.72 8.79
CA ALA A 74 -9.41 14.18 8.92
C ALA A 74 -10.38 13.21 8.22
N THR A 75 -10.05 12.79 7.00
CA THR A 75 -10.85 11.79 6.26
C THR A 75 -10.92 10.45 7.01
N LEU A 76 -9.82 10.00 7.62
CA LEU A 76 -9.80 8.78 8.42
C LEU A 76 -10.70 8.89 9.65
N MET A 77 -10.76 10.06 10.30
CA MET A 77 -11.64 10.34 11.43
C MET A 77 -13.11 10.29 11.01
N GLU A 78 -13.48 10.98 9.92
CA GLU A 78 -14.84 10.95 9.37
C GLU A 78 -15.32 9.53 9.02
N MET A 79 -14.44 8.73 8.41
CA MET A 79 -14.73 7.32 8.12
C MET A 79 -14.87 6.48 9.39
N GLY A 80 -14.07 6.77 10.42
CA GLY A 80 -14.16 6.14 11.73
C GLY A 80 -15.48 6.43 12.43
N ASP A 81 -15.92 7.70 12.41
CA ASP A 81 -17.20 8.14 12.97
C ASP A 81 -18.40 7.49 12.25
N ALA A 82 -18.24 7.21 10.95
CA ALA A 82 -19.20 6.43 10.17
C ALA A 82 -19.10 4.90 10.41
N ALA A 83 -18.34 4.46 11.41
CA ALA A 83 -18.08 3.05 11.73
C ALA A 83 -17.52 2.22 10.56
N LEU A 84 -16.83 2.87 9.62
CA LEU A 84 -16.24 2.19 8.48
C LEU A 84 -14.91 1.55 8.87
N ARG A 85 -14.72 0.30 8.42
CA ARG A 85 -13.42 -0.36 8.51
C ARG A 85 -12.51 0.14 7.39
N VAL A 86 -11.57 1.01 7.74
CA VAL A 86 -10.63 1.60 6.78
C VAL A 86 -9.38 0.73 6.64
N LEU A 87 -8.94 0.51 5.40
CA LEU A 87 -7.65 -0.10 5.07
C LEU A 87 -6.87 0.86 4.18
N ALA A 88 -5.62 1.12 4.55
CA ALA A 88 -4.69 1.81 3.67
C ALA A 88 -4.03 0.82 2.72
N VAL A 89 -3.71 1.30 1.51
CA VAL A 89 -2.97 0.57 0.49
C VAL A 89 -1.85 1.47 -0.02
N ALA A 90 -0.64 0.92 -0.10
CA ALA A 90 0.52 1.61 -0.63
C ALA A 90 1.29 0.66 -1.56
N TYR A 91 2.07 1.24 -2.47
CA TYR A 91 2.98 0.48 -3.31
C TYR A 91 4.29 1.24 -3.52
N ARG A 92 5.35 0.50 -3.83
CA ARG A 92 6.62 1.07 -4.28
C ARG A 92 7.30 0.18 -5.31
N ARG A 93 8.02 0.79 -6.24
CA ARG A 93 9.00 0.08 -7.08
C ARG A 93 10.22 -0.30 -6.25
N VAL A 94 10.78 -1.46 -6.55
CA VAL A 94 11.88 -2.04 -5.78
C VAL A 94 12.99 -2.47 -6.73
N ASP A 95 14.09 -1.73 -6.77
CA ASP A 95 15.22 -2.05 -7.64
C ASP A 95 16.09 -3.19 -7.06
N THR A 96 16.20 -3.25 -5.73
CA THR A 96 16.97 -4.27 -5.00
C THR A 96 16.07 -5.03 -4.03
N LEU A 97 16.17 -6.36 -4.02
CA LEU A 97 15.37 -7.19 -3.13
C LEU A 97 15.56 -6.70 -1.68
N PRO A 98 14.48 -6.37 -0.95
CA PRO A 98 14.62 -5.97 0.44
C PRO A 98 15.26 -7.13 1.19
N ARG A 99 16.28 -6.86 2.01
CA ARG A 99 16.76 -7.86 2.97
C ARG A 99 15.56 -8.31 3.79
N GLN A 100 15.31 -9.62 3.84
CA GLN A 100 14.36 -10.19 4.77
C GLN A 100 14.83 -9.82 6.18
N VAL A 101 13.99 -9.08 6.90
CA VAL A 101 14.14 -8.75 8.33
C VAL A 101 13.16 -9.58 9.11
#